data_AF-A0A7C1ADW3-F1
#
_entry.id   AF-A0A7C1ADW3-F1
#
_cell.length_a   1.000
_cell.length_b   1.000
_cell.length_c   1.000
_cell.angle_alpha   90.00
_cell.angle_beta   90.00
_cell.angle_gamma   90.00
#
_symmetry.space_group_name_H-M   'P 1'
#
loop_
_entity.id
_entity.type
_entity.pdbx_description
1 polymer ?
#
loop_
_entity_poly.entity_id
_entity_poly.type
_entity_poly.pdbx_seq_one_letter_code
_entity_poly.pdbx_strand_id
1 'polypeptide(L)' 'VSICLSNVTAHEKLKYLALHDPLTGLLNRKVMISNLKREFKRAKRYSNVLSLALFNVENF' A
#
# COMPACT_ATOMS: atom_id res chain seq x y z
N VAL A 1 11.79 -9.35 -28.37
CA VAL A 1 12.28 -9.05 -27.00
C VAL A 1 11.83 -7.67 -26.52
N SER A 2 11.97 -6.60 -27.31
CA SER A 2 11.57 -5.23 -26.92
C SER A 2 10.10 -5.09 -26.46
N ILE A 3 9.14 -5.67 -27.19
CA ILE A 3 7.69 -5.56 -26.85
C ILE A 3 7.36 -6.22 -25.51
N CYS A 4 7.92 -7.40 -25.23
CA CYS A 4 7.68 -8.07 -23.94
C CYS A 4 8.23 -7.26 -22.78
N LEU A 5 9.42 -6.67 -22.93
CA LEU A 5 10.00 -5.80 -21.91
C LEU A 5 9.15 -4.54 -21.69
N SER A 6 8.72 -3.88 -22.76
CA SER A 6 7.83 -2.71 -22.69
C SER A 6 6.50 -3.03 -21.98
N ASN A 7 5.92 -4.20 -22.25
CA ASN A 7 4.69 -4.64 -21.59
C ASN A 7 4.89 -4.87 -20.09
N VAL A 8 6.01 -5.51 -19.69
CA VAL A 8 6.34 -5.71 -18.27
C VAL A 8 6.49 -4.36 -17.57
N THR A 9 7.27 -3.43 -18.14
CA THR A 9 7.48 -2.10 -17.56
C THR A 9 6.17 -1.31 -17.43
N ALA A 10 5.31 -1.35 -18.46
CA ALA A 10 4.01 -0.69 -18.40
C ALA A 10 3.11 -1.28 -17.30
N HIS A 11 3.10 -2.61 -17.16
CA HIS A 11 2.35 -3.29 -16.13
C HIS A 11 2.87 -2.97 -14.72
N GLU A 12 4.18 -2.94 -14.52
CA GLU A 12 4.80 -2.56 -13.25
C GLU A 12 4.49 -1.11 -12.88
N LYS A 13 4.52 -0.20 -13.86
CA LYS A 13 4.17 1.20 -13.64
C LYS A 13 2.70 1.37 -13.25
N LEU A 14 1.78 0.67 -13.93
CA LEU A 14 0.37 0.66 -13.56
C LEU A 14 0.15 0.10 -12.16
N LYS A 15 0.83 -1.01 -11.84
CA LYS A 15 0.77 -1.61 -10.50
C LYS A 15 1.30 -0.64 -9.44
N TYR A 16 2.39 0.07 -9.71
CA TYR A 16 2.93 1.06 -8.79
C TYR A 16 1.93 2.18 -8.54
N LEU A 17 1.36 2.77 -9.61
CA LEU A 17 0.36 3.84 -9.51
C LEU A 17 -0.93 3.39 -8.82
N ALA A 18 -1.32 2.13 -8.98
CA ALA A 18 -2.50 1.57 -8.31
C ALA A 18 -2.30 1.39 -6.79
N LEU A 19 -1.04 1.26 -6.34
CA LEU A 19 -0.69 0.94 -4.95
C LEU A 19 -0.14 2.14 -4.17
N HIS A 20 0.43 3.14 -4.85
CA HIS A 20 1.11 4.27 -4.23
C HIS A 20 0.38 5.59 -4.46
N ASP A 21 0.51 6.49 -3.50
CA ASP A 21 0.13 7.88 -3.62
C ASP A 21 1.15 8.61 -4.52
N PRO A 22 0.71 9.30 -5.59
CA PRO A 22 1.62 9.90 -6.57
C PRO A 22 2.41 11.08 -6.02
N LEU A 23 1.93 11.74 -4.96
CA LEU A 23 2.59 12.90 -4.37
C LEU A 23 3.76 12.48 -3.46
N THR A 24 3.58 11.42 -2.69
CA THR A 24 4.53 11.00 -1.64
C THR A 24 5.30 9.73 -1.99
N GLY A 25 4.84 8.94 -2.96
CA GLY A 25 5.39 7.62 -3.26
C GLY A 25 5.13 6.57 -2.17
N LEU A 26 4.39 6.91 -1.12
CA LEU A 26 3.98 5.97 -0.06
C LEU A 26 2.81 5.11 -0.52
N LEU A 27 2.54 4.02 0.19
CA LEU A 27 1.34 3.23 -0.05
C LEU A 27 0.10 4.10 0.14
N ASN A 28 -0.82 4.00 -0.82
CA ASN A 28 -2.06 4.76 -0.74
C ASN A 28 -3.01 4.20 0.33
N ARG A 29 -4.06 4.99 0.62
CA ARG A 29 -5.08 4.64 1.61
C ARG A 29 -5.74 3.28 1.36
N LYS A 30 -5.94 2.89 0.10
CA LYS A 30 -6.57 1.60 -0.24
C LYS A 30 -5.70 0.44 0.24
N VAL A 31 -4.39 0.50 0.01
CA VAL A 31 -3.45 -0.52 0.49
C VAL A 31 -3.36 -0.52 2.01
N MET A 32 -3.29 0.66 2.63
CA MET A 32 -3.28 0.79 4.10
C MET A 32 -4.48 0.09 4.75
N ILE A 33 -5.71 0.31 4.26
CA ILE A 33 -6.91 -0.35 4.79
C ILE A 33 -6.89 -1.87 4.55
N SER A 34 -6.43 -2.33 3.39
CA SER A 34 -6.29 -3.76 3.08
C SER A 34 -5.33 -4.45 4.06
N ASN A 35 -4.17 -3.84 4.27
CA ASN A 35 -3.17 -4.34 5.21
C ASN A 35 -3.69 -4.32 6.65
N LEU A 36 -4.35 -3.25 7.09
CA LEU A 36 -4.92 -3.17 8.43
C LEU A 36 -5.96 -4.28 8.67
N LYS A 37 -6.85 -4.56 7.71
CA LYS A 37 -7.82 -5.67 7.80
C LYS A 37 -7.12 -7.03 7.93
N ARG A 38 -6.02 -7.23 7.20
CA ARG A 38 -5.22 -8.46 7.27
C ARG A 38 -4.55 -8.61 8.63
N GLU A 39 -3.85 -7.58 9.11
CA GLU A 39 -3.15 -7.63 10.39
C GLU A 39 -4.11 -7.71 11.57
N PHE A 40 -5.28 -7.07 11.50
CA PHE A 40 -6.33 -7.22 12.50
C PHE A 40 -6.82 -8.66 12.63
N LYS A 41 -7.10 -9.34 11.49
CA LYS A 41 -7.48 -10.76 11.48
C LYS A 41 -6.35 -11.63 12.06
N ARG A 42 -5.10 -11.34 11.72
CA ARG A 42 -3.91 -12.06 12.20
C ARG A 42 -3.73 -11.89 13.72
N ALA A 43 -3.84 -10.65 14.21
CA ALA A 43 -3.74 -10.33 15.62
C ALA A 43 -4.81 -11.08 16.44
N LYS A 44 -6.06 -11.09 15.95
CA LYS A 44 -7.15 -11.87 16.55
C LYS A 44 -6.87 -13.37 16.57
N ARG A 45 -6.29 -13.93 15.50
CA ARG A 45 -5.99 -15.37 15.38
C ARG A 45 -4.91 -15.84 16.36
N TYR A 46 -3.89 -15.02 16.59
CA TYR A 46 -2.73 -15.40 17.39
C TYR A 46 -2.68 -14.72 18.76
N SER A 47 -3.75 -14.02 19.16
CA SER A 47 -3.83 -13.24 20.40
C SER A 47 -2.67 -12.23 20.56
N ASN A 48 -2.22 -11.66 19.45
CA ASN A 48 -1.16 -10.65 19.46
C ASN A 48 -1.75 -9.25 19.68
N VAL A 49 -1.00 -8.39 20.37
CA VAL A 49 -1.32 -6.97 20.46
C VAL A 49 -1.05 -6.30 19.10
N LEU A 50 -2.00 -5.51 18.63
CA LEU A 50 -1.88 -4.69 17.42
C LEU A 50 -2.05 -3.22 17.80
N SER A 51 -1.17 -2.36 17.32
CA SER A 51 -1.25 -0.90 17.50
C SER A 51 -1.30 -0.19 16.14
N LEU A 52 -1.97 0.96 16.09
CA LEU A 52 -2.05 1.82 14.91
C LEU A 52 -1.71 3.25 15.34
N ALA A 53 -0.76 3.88 14.65
CA ALA A 53 -0.44 5.29 14.81
C ALA A 53 -0.90 6.07 13.56
N LEU A 54 -1.63 7.15 13.76
CA LEU A 54 -2.08 8.07 12.71
C LEU A 54 -1.53 9.45 13.02
N PHE A 55 -0.83 10.03 12.04
CA PHE A 55 -0.28 11.37 12.13
C PHE A 55 -1.00 12.24 11.12
N ASN A 56 -1.33 13.46 11.53
CA ASN A 56 -1.83 14.50 10.65
C ASN A 56 -0.84 15.67 10.69
N VAL A 57 -0.58 16.27 9.53
CA VAL A 57 0.18 17.52 9.46
C VAL A 57 -0.83 18.66 9.50
N GLU A 58 -0.69 19.56 10.47
CA GLU A 58 -1.48 20.80 10.51
C GLU A 58 -0.62 21.97 10.00
N ASN A 59 -1.27 22.94 9.35
CA ASN A 59 -0.67 24.11 8.68
C ASN A 59 0.32 23.75 7.54
N PHE A 60 -0.23 23.25 6.42
CA PHE A 60 0.50 23.05 5.17
C PHE A 60 0.33 24.25 4.23
#